data_AF-A0A484ZMS0-F1
#
_entry.id   AF-A0A484ZMS0-F1
#
_cell.length_a   1.000
_cell.length_b   1.000
_cell.length_c   1.000
_cell.angle_alpha   90.00
_cell.angle_beta   90.00
_cell.angle_gamma   90.00
#
_symmetry.space_group_name_H-M   'P 1'
#
loop_
_entity.id
_entity.type
_entity.pdbx_description
1 polymer ?
#
loop_
_entity_poly.entity_id
_entity_poly.type
_entity_poly.pdbx_seq_one_letter_code
_entity_poly.pdbx_strand_id
1 'polypeptide(L)'
;MNEVGYRITTLLQDIEDLLPGLPTTRDDQVVAATPVDGGILDADWQKVVTDIDSAVNAAITQYGSGDSKGAMMAIQDAYFDLFEASGMENKIGSRDSAFKTKIEGYFTRMVSQIKAGQPVATVQQQSQALQTDLSAAVEMLGSGGQTSWSLLIYSLLIIVREGLEALLIVAAIVAYLVKNNHQDKLPLIRQSVYAALLASLVTAVIFQWLFSNSGASRELLEGFTMLIAVVMLFSMSYWLLSKVEAKHWKAYLEGKLSHSLSKGSMVGLWATSFLAVYREGAETVLFYFALMGDSTDMSGHLSILAGFLIGCVILLIAYFVMRYSVVKLPLKPFFMFTGSFMYLMAFVFAGKGVLELIEGKLFEPTLISGMPEISWLGIYPYVETLIPQVILLVAAVIALWVMKRGSSTTANQAQV
;
A
#
# COMPACT_ATOMS: atom_id res chain seq x y z
N MET A 1 -21.11 -32.30 -4.97
CA MET A 1 -20.94 -31.34 -3.86
C MET A 1 -22.24 -31.15 -3.06
N ASN A 2 -23.04 -32.18 -2.75
CA ASN A 2 -24.35 -32.01 -2.07
C ASN A 2 -24.55 -32.84 -0.78
N GLU A 3 -23.56 -33.63 -0.34
CA GLU A 3 -23.72 -34.43 0.88
C GLU A 3 -23.39 -33.63 2.15
N VAL A 4 -22.46 -32.68 2.06
CA VAL A 4 -22.04 -31.82 3.17
C VAL A 4 -23.15 -30.83 3.56
N GLY A 5 -23.82 -30.22 2.57
CA GLY A 5 -24.93 -29.30 2.83
C GLY A 5 -26.10 -29.99 3.54
N TYR A 6 -26.44 -31.22 3.14
CA TYR A 6 -27.52 -31.97 3.75
C TYR A 6 -27.20 -32.37 5.21
N ARG A 7 -25.94 -32.74 5.48
CA ARG A 7 -25.44 -33.05 6.84
C ARG A 7 -25.42 -31.82 7.75
N ILE A 8 -25.15 -30.63 7.22
CA ILE A 8 -25.18 -29.38 7.98
C ILE A 8 -26.62 -29.00 8.35
N THR A 9 -27.56 -29.13 7.42
CA THR A 9 -28.98 -28.85 7.68
C THR A 9 -29.58 -29.81 8.70
N THR A 10 -29.23 -31.10 8.63
CA THR A 10 -29.68 -32.09 9.63
C THR A 10 -29.05 -31.84 10.99
N LEU A 11 -27.76 -31.48 11.07
CA LEU A 11 -27.13 -31.10 12.34
C LEU A 11 -27.76 -29.86 12.99
N LEU A 12 -28.13 -28.86 12.21
CA LEU A 12 -28.81 -27.67 12.73
C LEU A 12 -30.19 -28.02 13.31
N GLN A 13 -30.93 -28.90 12.62
CA GLN A 13 -32.25 -29.33 13.04
C GLN A 13 -32.19 -30.25 14.28
N ASP A 14 -31.19 -31.13 14.36
CA ASP A 14 -30.93 -31.95 15.55
C ASP A 14 -30.54 -31.09 16.77
N ILE A 15 -29.80 -29.99 16.55
CA ILE A 15 -29.43 -29.05 17.63
C ILE A 15 -30.66 -28.26 18.12
N GLU A 16 -31.56 -27.89 17.20
CA GLU A 16 -32.80 -27.18 17.52
C GLU A 16 -33.79 -28.05 18.31
N ASP A 17 -33.87 -29.34 17.98
CA ASP A 17 -34.69 -30.33 18.70
C ASP A 17 -34.09 -30.72 20.08
N LEU A 18 -32.76 -30.71 20.22
CA LEU A 18 -32.08 -31.08 21.47
C LEU A 18 -32.05 -29.95 22.52
N LEU A 19 -32.27 -28.68 22.13
CA LEU A 19 -32.20 -27.53 23.03
C LEU A 19 -33.38 -26.55 22.83
N PRO A 20 -34.62 -26.94 23.18
CA PRO A 20 -35.77 -26.05 23.05
C PRO A 20 -35.67 -24.89 24.06
N GLY A 21 -35.50 -23.67 23.56
CA GLY A 21 -35.61 -22.44 24.36
C GLY A 21 -34.36 -21.57 24.50
N LEU A 22 -33.32 -21.76 23.69
CA LEU A 22 -32.28 -20.74 23.53
C LEU A 22 -32.83 -19.57 22.69
N PRO A 23 -32.78 -18.32 23.16
CA PRO A 23 -33.22 -17.18 22.37
C PRO A 23 -32.32 -17.05 21.14
N THR A 24 -32.91 -17.23 19.95
CA THR A 24 -32.26 -16.86 18.68
C THR A 24 -32.28 -15.34 18.58
N THR A 25 -31.28 -14.68 19.17
CA THR A 25 -31.12 -13.23 19.06
C THR A 25 -30.66 -12.88 17.65
N ARG A 26 -31.61 -12.85 16.71
CA ARG A 26 -31.41 -12.25 15.39
C ARG A 26 -32.46 -11.20 15.03
N ASP A 27 -33.58 -11.15 15.77
CA ASP A 27 -34.70 -10.28 15.41
C ASP A 27 -34.93 -9.05 16.31
N ASP A 28 -34.27 -8.94 17.48
CA ASP A 28 -34.53 -7.85 18.44
C ASP A 28 -33.37 -6.87 18.69
N GLN A 29 -32.28 -6.93 17.92
CA GLN A 29 -31.32 -5.82 17.90
C GLN A 29 -31.46 -5.03 16.60
N VAL A 30 -32.16 -3.90 16.68
CA VAL A 30 -31.97 -2.78 15.74
C VAL A 30 -30.58 -2.20 16.03
N VAL A 31 -29.53 -2.88 15.56
CA VAL A 31 -28.19 -2.32 15.52
C VAL A 31 -28.17 -1.40 14.30
N ALA A 32 -28.04 -0.10 14.54
CA ALA A 32 -27.46 0.79 13.55
C ALA A 32 -25.98 0.42 13.38
N ALA A 33 -25.73 -0.71 12.69
CA ALA A 33 -24.39 -1.16 12.36
C ALA A 33 -23.92 -0.30 11.19
N THR A 34 -23.16 0.75 11.52
CA THR A 34 -22.23 1.34 10.55
C THR A 34 -21.23 0.24 10.19
N PRO A 35 -21.07 -0.13 8.91
CA PRO A 35 -20.07 -1.12 8.53
C PRO A 35 -18.70 -0.49 8.78
N VAL A 36 -17.97 -1.01 9.75
CA VAL A 36 -16.57 -0.63 9.96
C VAL A 36 -15.75 -1.45 8.98
N ASP A 37 -15.24 -0.74 7.97
CA ASP A 37 -14.32 -1.19 6.93
C ASP A 37 -13.09 -1.83 7.58
N GLY A 38 -12.88 -3.13 7.35
CA GLY A 38 -11.77 -3.92 7.89
C GLY A 38 -10.45 -3.74 7.13
N GLY A 39 -10.26 -2.61 6.44
CA GLY A 39 -8.97 -2.23 5.90
C GLY A 39 -7.99 -1.97 7.04
N ILE A 40 -6.71 -2.27 6.81
CA ILE A 40 -5.60 -2.11 7.75
C ILE A 40 -5.73 -0.78 8.49
N LEU A 41 -6.32 -0.84 9.68
CA LEU A 41 -6.35 0.27 10.60
C LEU A 41 -4.90 0.39 11.07
N ASP A 42 -4.20 1.43 10.63
CA ASP A 42 -3.34 2.14 11.57
C ASP A 42 -4.28 2.75 12.61
N ALA A 43 -4.85 1.89 13.46
CA ALA A 43 -5.75 2.31 14.50
C ALA A 43 -4.96 3.29 15.35
N ASP A 44 -5.60 4.39 15.72
CA ASP A 44 -5.09 5.21 16.80
C ASP A 44 -5.09 4.33 18.06
N TRP A 45 -3.99 3.62 18.28
CA TRP A 45 -3.86 2.65 19.36
C TRP A 45 -4.07 3.36 20.70
N GLN A 46 -3.74 4.66 20.78
CA GLN A 46 -4.03 5.48 21.94
C GLN A 46 -5.54 5.63 22.18
N LYS A 47 -6.31 5.86 21.11
CA LYS A 47 -7.78 5.90 21.19
C LYS A 47 -8.36 4.54 21.59
N VAL A 48 -7.90 3.45 20.98
CA VAL A 48 -8.36 2.09 21.33
C VAL A 48 -8.13 1.79 22.81
N VAL A 49 -6.93 2.09 23.32
CA VAL A 49 -6.63 1.96 24.76
C VAL A 49 -7.54 2.83 25.61
N THR A 50 -7.80 4.08 25.20
CA THR A 50 -8.70 5.00 25.94
C THR A 50 -10.14 4.46 25.98
N ASP A 51 -10.62 3.88 24.89
CA ASP A 51 -11.96 3.29 24.79
C ASP A 51 -12.06 2.03 25.68
N ILE A 52 -11.03 1.16 25.67
CA ILE A 52 -10.94 -0.01 26.56
C ILE A 52 -10.94 0.44 28.03
N ASP A 53 -10.12 1.44 28.38
CA ASP A 53 -10.00 1.95 29.74
C ASP A 53 -11.33 2.50 30.26
N SER A 54 -12.04 3.24 29.41
CA SER A 54 -13.37 3.77 29.72
C SER A 54 -14.37 2.63 29.97
N ALA A 55 -14.43 1.63 29.08
CA ALA A 55 -15.33 0.50 29.18
C ALA A 55 -15.06 -0.36 30.44
N VAL A 56 -13.79 -0.68 30.71
CA VAL A 56 -13.40 -1.46 31.88
C VAL A 56 -13.69 -0.71 33.19
N ASN A 57 -13.41 0.60 33.26
CA ASN A 57 -13.73 1.39 34.46
C ASN A 57 -15.26 1.50 34.69
N ALA A 58 -16.05 1.61 33.62
CA ALA A 58 -17.51 1.57 33.72
C ALA A 58 -18.00 0.22 34.27
N ALA A 59 -17.44 -0.89 33.78
CA ALA A 59 -17.77 -2.23 34.27
C ALA A 59 -17.42 -2.40 35.76
N ILE A 60 -16.28 -1.87 36.22
CA ILE A 60 -15.90 -1.94 37.65
C ILE A 60 -16.82 -1.08 38.52
N THR A 61 -17.28 0.07 38.01
CA THR A 61 -18.28 0.91 38.70
C THR A 61 -19.62 0.18 38.84
N GLN A 62 -20.05 -0.52 37.80
CA GLN A 62 -21.24 -1.38 37.82
C GLN A 62 -21.10 -2.53 38.83
N TYR A 63 -19.91 -3.13 38.92
CA TYR A 63 -19.61 -4.14 39.94
C TYR A 63 -19.74 -3.59 41.36
N GLY A 64 -19.19 -2.39 41.62
CA GLY A 64 -19.31 -1.71 42.91
C GLY A 64 -20.75 -1.35 43.30
N SER A 65 -21.66 -1.28 42.32
CA SER A 65 -23.09 -1.05 42.52
C SER A 65 -23.88 -2.33 42.83
N GLY A 66 -23.21 -3.48 42.87
CA GLY A 66 -23.79 -4.79 43.18
C GLY A 66 -24.12 -5.65 41.96
N ASP A 67 -23.98 -5.14 40.74
CA ASP A 67 -24.26 -5.91 39.52
C ASP A 67 -23.02 -6.64 38.99
N SER A 68 -22.76 -7.80 39.60
CA SER A 68 -21.62 -8.65 39.22
C SER A 68 -21.77 -9.28 37.84
N LYS A 69 -23.00 -9.60 37.42
CA LYS A 69 -23.24 -10.28 36.15
C LYS A 69 -23.04 -9.32 34.98
N GLY A 70 -23.63 -8.13 35.06
CA GLY A 70 -23.46 -7.09 34.05
C GLY A 70 -22.00 -6.64 33.93
N ALA A 71 -21.30 -6.48 35.05
CA ALA A 71 -19.88 -6.12 35.03
C ALA A 71 -19.00 -7.17 34.34
N MET A 72 -19.24 -8.47 34.57
CA MET A 72 -18.49 -9.53 33.87
C MET A 72 -18.73 -9.51 32.36
N MET A 73 -19.98 -9.31 31.93
CA MET A 73 -20.33 -9.21 30.51
C MET A 73 -19.65 -7.99 29.89
N ALA A 74 -19.72 -6.82 30.53
CA ALA A 74 -19.08 -5.60 30.03
C ALA A 74 -17.54 -5.73 29.88
N ILE A 75 -16.86 -6.48 30.76
CA ILE A 75 -15.42 -6.76 30.61
C ILE A 75 -15.15 -7.69 29.43
N GLN A 76 -16.03 -8.67 29.19
CA GLN A 76 -15.93 -9.55 28.01
C GLN A 76 -16.20 -8.77 26.72
N ASP A 77 -17.19 -7.89 26.72
CA ASP A 77 -17.50 -7.02 25.57
C ASP A 77 -16.32 -6.08 25.28
N ALA A 78 -15.69 -5.49 26.30
CA ALA A 78 -14.47 -4.69 26.10
C ALA A 78 -13.31 -5.50 25.49
N TYR A 79 -13.22 -6.79 25.80
CA TYR A 79 -12.24 -7.68 25.16
C TYR A 79 -12.60 -7.91 23.69
N PHE A 80 -13.80 -8.42 23.39
CA PHE A 80 -14.18 -8.81 22.03
C PHE A 80 -14.38 -7.61 21.10
N ASP A 81 -15.09 -6.58 21.55
CA ASP A 81 -15.53 -5.47 20.71
C ASP A 81 -14.49 -4.35 20.57
N LEU A 82 -13.53 -4.24 21.50
CA LEU A 82 -12.53 -3.17 21.48
C LEU A 82 -11.09 -3.69 21.33
N PHE A 83 -10.72 -4.78 22.00
CA PHE A 83 -9.35 -5.29 21.94
C PHE A 83 -9.11 -6.26 20.76
N GLU A 84 -10.01 -7.24 20.58
CA GLU A 84 -9.93 -8.22 19.48
C GLU A 84 -10.39 -7.58 18.16
N ALA A 85 -11.58 -6.96 18.13
CA ALA A 85 -12.16 -6.38 16.92
C ALA A 85 -11.36 -5.20 16.34
N SER A 86 -10.58 -4.47 17.15
CA SER A 86 -9.67 -3.42 16.63
C SER A 86 -8.43 -3.98 15.93
N GLY A 87 -8.19 -5.29 16.02
CA GLY A 87 -6.96 -5.93 15.52
C GLY A 87 -5.74 -5.70 16.41
N MET A 88 -5.86 -4.95 17.51
CA MET A 88 -4.76 -4.72 18.46
C MET A 88 -4.20 -6.03 19.00
N GLU A 89 -5.08 -6.96 19.39
CA GLU A 89 -4.68 -8.29 19.88
C GLU A 89 -3.74 -9.00 18.90
N ASN A 90 -4.11 -9.06 17.62
CA ASN A 90 -3.33 -9.73 16.59
C ASN A 90 -2.00 -9.03 16.33
N LYS A 91 -1.99 -7.69 16.31
CA LYS A 91 -0.78 -6.88 16.10
C LYS A 91 0.20 -6.97 17.28
N ILE A 92 -0.29 -7.12 18.51
CA ILE A 92 0.56 -7.40 19.67
C ILE A 92 1.07 -8.84 19.57
N GLY A 93 0.19 -9.80 19.30
CA GLY A 93 0.54 -11.22 19.21
C GLY A 93 1.59 -11.55 18.15
N SER A 94 1.60 -10.81 17.05
CA SER A 94 2.62 -10.96 16.02
C SER A 94 4.01 -10.46 16.45
N ARG A 95 4.08 -9.49 17.37
CA ARG A 95 5.34 -8.91 17.89
C ARG A 95 5.83 -9.63 19.13
N ASP A 96 4.94 -9.91 20.06
CA ASP A 96 5.22 -10.60 21.31
C ASP A 96 3.99 -11.39 21.77
N SER A 97 3.97 -12.67 21.42
CA SER A 97 2.91 -13.60 21.80
C SER A 97 2.79 -13.77 23.33
N ALA A 98 3.88 -13.67 24.09
CA ALA A 98 3.81 -13.78 25.55
C ALA A 98 3.17 -12.53 26.16
N PHE A 99 3.45 -11.36 25.59
CA PHE A 99 2.85 -10.10 25.98
C PHE A 99 1.35 -10.05 25.63
N LYS A 100 0.95 -10.54 24.44
CA LYS A 100 -0.47 -10.74 24.10
C LYS A 100 -1.19 -11.57 25.17
N THR A 101 -0.67 -12.75 25.50
CA THR A 101 -1.29 -13.63 26.52
C THR A 101 -1.34 -12.98 27.90
N LYS A 102 -0.34 -12.15 28.25
CA LYS A 102 -0.37 -11.37 29.49
C LYS A 102 -1.55 -10.39 29.51
N ILE A 103 -1.80 -9.70 28.39
CA ILE A 103 -2.90 -8.74 28.22
C ILE A 103 -4.26 -9.43 28.29
N GLU A 104 -4.48 -10.49 27.51
CA GLU A 104 -5.69 -11.34 27.58
C GLU A 104 -5.95 -11.86 29.00
N GLY A 105 -4.86 -12.20 29.69
CA GLY A 105 -4.86 -12.64 31.08
C GLY A 105 -5.45 -11.60 32.05
N TYR A 106 -5.39 -10.30 31.77
CA TYR A 106 -6.02 -9.30 32.65
C TYR A 106 -7.54 -9.37 32.58
N PHE A 107 -8.13 -9.43 31.39
CA PHE A 107 -9.58 -9.51 31.19
C PHE A 107 -10.16 -10.75 31.89
N THR A 108 -9.57 -11.91 31.65
CA THR A 108 -10.00 -13.17 32.27
C THR A 108 -9.86 -13.18 33.80
N ARG A 109 -8.76 -12.62 34.33
CA ARG A 109 -8.56 -12.48 35.79
C ARG A 109 -9.57 -11.53 36.43
N MET A 110 -9.90 -10.41 35.79
CA MET A 110 -10.93 -9.50 36.30
C MET A 110 -12.30 -10.19 36.38
N VAL A 111 -12.72 -10.88 35.32
CA VAL A 111 -13.96 -11.66 35.31
C VAL A 111 -13.96 -12.72 36.44
N SER A 112 -12.85 -13.44 36.62
CA SER A 112 -12.70 -14.42 37.69
C SER A 112 -12.78 -13.79 39.09
N GLN A 113 -12.19 -12.61 39.30
CA GLN A 113 -12.22 -11.91 40.58
C GLN A 113 -13.62 -11.40 40.92
N ILE A 114 -14.33 -10.84 39.93
CA ILE A 114 -15.73 -10.43 40.07
C ILE A 114 -16.61 -11.62 40.42
N LYS A 115 -16.46 -12.73 39.69
CA LYS A 115 -17.19 -13.99 39.96
C LYS A 115 -16.95 -14.52 41.36
N ALA A 116 -15.72 -14.36 41.88
CA ALA A 116 -15.34 -14.79 43.22
C ALA A 116 -15.76 -13.79 44.33
N GLY A 117 -16.39 -12.66 43.99
CA GLY A 117 -16.83 -11.67 44.98
C GLY A 117 -15.68 -10.90 45.62
N GLN A 118 -14.55 -10.77 44.93
CA GLN A 118 -13.38 -10.08 45.49
C GLN A 118 -13.61 -8.57 45.67
N PRO A 119 -12.95 -7.91 46.63
CA PRO A 119 -13.12 -6.47 46.83
C PRO A 119 -12.87 -5.68 45.55
N VAL A 120 -13.69 -4.66 45.27
CA VAL A 120 -13.59 -3.78 44.08
C VAL A 120 -12.18 -3.24 43.90
N ALA A 121 -11.48 -2.91 44.99
CA ALA A 121 -10.09 -2.46 44.96
C ALA A 121 -9.13 -3.46 44.29
N THR A 122 -9.37 -4.77 44.44
CA THR A 122 -8.57 -5.84 43.81
C THR A 122 -8.77 -5.86 42.30
N VAL A 123 -10.03 -5.71 41.85
CA VAL A 123 -10.37 -5.64 40.43
C VAL A 123 -9.82 -4.35 39.82
N GLN A 124 -9.88 -3.23 40.55
CA GLN A 124 -9.30 -1.95 40.13
C GLN A 124 -7.79 -2.04 39.96
N GLN A 125 -7.09 -2.74 40.86
CA GLN A 125 -5.64 -2.97 40.73
C GLN A 125 -5.31 -3.77 39.46
N GLN A 126 -6.14 -4.76 39.12
CA GLN A 126 -5.99 -5.55 37.89
C GLN A 126 -6.20 -4.66 36.64
N SER A 127 -7.17 -3.75 36.66
CA SER A 127 -7.42 -2.77 35.60
C SER A 127 -6.27 -1.77 35.42
N GLN A 128 -5.67 -1.28 36.51
CA GLN A 128 -4.49 -0.39 36.42
C GLN A 128 -3.27 -1.08 35.80
N ALA A 129 -3.09 -2.37 36.09
CA ALA A 129 -2.04 -3.16 35.46
C ALA A 129 -2.30 -3.39 33.97
N LEU A 130 -3.57 -3.60 33.58
CA LEU A 130 -3.99 -3.64 32.18
C LEU A 130 -3.70 -2.31 31.47
N GLN A 131 -4.08 -1.18 32.06
CA GLN A 131 -3.80 0.17 31.53
C GLN A 131 -2.33 0.39 31.24
N THR A 132 -1.47 -0.02 32.18
CA THR A 132 -0.01 0.11 32.04
C THR A 132 0.50 -0.71 30.86
N ASP A 133 0.10 -1.98 30.76
CA ASP A 133 0.56 -2.85 29.66
C ASP A 133 -0.05 -2.44 28.31
N LEU A 134 -1.28 -1.93 28.27
CA LEU A 134 -1.88 -1.36 27.06
C LEU A 134 -1.13 -0.11 26.60
N SER A 135 -0.70 0.75 27.51
CA SER A 135 0.14 1.91 27.16
C SER A 135 1.51 1.48 26.59
N ALA A 136 2.13 0.46 27.17
CA ALA A 136 3.35 -0.14 26.64
C ALA A 136 3.12 -0.82 25.28
N ALA A 137 1.93 -1.38 25.05
CA ALA A 137 1.54 -1.90 23.75
C ALA A 137 1.43 -0.78 22.71
N VAL A 138 0.91 0.40 23.05
CA VAL A 138 0.91 1.56 22.13
C VAL A 138 2.34 1.97 21.75
N GLU A 139 3.26 2.03 22.72
CA GLU A 139 4.67 2.33 22.45
C GLU A 139 5.32 1.26 21.55
N MET A 140 5.03 -0.03 21.83
CA MET A 140 5.49 -1.15 21.02
C MET A 140 4.92 -1.11 19.61
N LEU A 141 3.64 -0.76 19.46
CA LEU A 141 2.92 -0.70 18.19
C LEU A 141 3.39 0.48 17.33
N GLY A 142 3.84 1.55 17.97
CA GLY A 142 4.36 2.77 17.37
C GLY A 142 3.27 3.84 17.26
N SER A 143 3.58 5.06 17.70
CA SER A 143 2.71 6.23 17.52
C SER A 143 2.74 6.65 16.04
N GLY A 144 1.60 6.67 15.35
CA GLY A 144 1.43 7.04 13.93
C GLY A 144 1.86 8.47 13.51
N GLY A 145 2.65 9.19 14.32
CA GLY A 145 3.12 10.55 14.05
C GLY A 145 4.32 10.66 13.09
N GLN A 146 5.01 9.56 12.76
CA GLN A 146 6.12 9.59 11.79
C GLN A 146 5.68 9.34 10.32
N THR A 147 4.42 8.97 10.08
CA THR A 147 3.93 8.52 8.76
C THR A 147 3.57 9.68 7.81
N SER A 148 3.02 10.80 8.30
CA SER A 148 2.51 11.87 7.42
C SER A 148 3.61 12.58 6.61
N TRP A 149 4.79 12.80 7.20
CA TRP A 149 5.91 13.43 6.49
C TRP A 149 6.53 12.49 5.44
N SER A 150 6.59 11.19 5.71
CA SER A 150 7.02 10.20 4.72
C SER A 150 6.05 10.10 3.54
N LEU A 151 4.73 10.11 3.79
CA LEU A 151 3.72 10.08 2.72
C LEU A 151 3.81 11.31 1.82
N LEU A 152 4.05 12.50 2.41
CA LEU A 152 4.30 13.73 1.65
C LEU A 152 5.53 13.57 0.74
N ILE A 153 6.66 13.09 1.30
CA ILE A 153 7.90 12.90 0.54
C ILE A 153 7.70 11.86 -0.57
N TYR A 154 7.02 10.73 -0.29
CA TYR A 154 6.76 9.70 -1.29
C TYR A 154 5.88 10.24 -2.43
N SER A 155 4.78 10.90 -2.10
CA SER A 155 3.91 11.57 -3.08
C SER A 155 4.72 12.54 -3.96
N LEU A 156 5.49 13.43 -3.32
CA LEU A 156 6.36 14.39 -4.02
C LEU A 156 7.35 13.69 -4.98
N LEU A 157 8.05 12.66 -4.50
CA LEU A 157 9.04 11.93 -5.30
C LEU A 157 8.40 11.21 -6.49
N ILE A 158 7.21 10.63 -6.31
CA ILE A 158 6.45 9.97 -7.39
C ILE A 158 6.12 10.98 -8.48
N ILE A 159 5.38 12.05 -8.18
CA ILE A 159 4.94 12.98 -9.23
C ILE A 159 6.11 13.68 -9.92
N VAL A 160 7.15 14.06 -9.17
CA VAL A 160 8.33 14.71 -9.76
C VAL A 160 9.05 13.76 -10.70
N ARG A 161 9.15 12.48 -10.35
CA ARG A 161 9.78 11.47 -11.20
C ARG A 161 8.97 11.24 -12.49
N GLU A 162 7.72 10.80 -12.36
CA GLU A 162 6.89 10.44 -13.52
C GLU A 162 6.64 11.66 -14.42
N GLY A 163 6.42 12.83 -13.80
CA GLY A 163 6.27 14.08 -14.52
C GLY A 163 7.54 14.51 -15.27
N LEU A 164 8.73 14.31 -14.70
CA LEU A 164 9.98 14.64 -15.40
C LEU A 164 10.24 13.67 -16.56
N GLU A 165 9.96 12.37 -16.38
CA GLU A 165 10.08 11.37 -17.45
C GLU A 165 9.16 11.72 -18.62
N ALA A 166 7.89 12.04 -18.36
CA ALA A 166 6.95 12.51 -19.37
C ALA A 166 7.44 13.80 -20.05
N LEU A 167 7.97 14.76 -19.29
CA LEU A 167 8.49 16.02 -19.81
C LEU A 167 9.72 15.79 -20.71
N LEU A 168 10.64 14.90 -20.32
CA LEU A 168 11.82 14.54 -21.11
C LEU A 168 11.45 13.86 -22.42
N ILE A 169 10.44 12.99 -22.43
CA ILE A 169 9.94 12.36 -23.66
C ILE A 169 9.34 13.42 -24.59
N VAL A 170 8.46 14.29 -24.07
CA VAL A 170 7.86 15.36 -24.86
C VAL A 170 8.93 16.32 -25.38
N ALA A 171 9.90 16.70 -24.54
CA ALA A 171 11.02 17.55 -24.93
C ALA A 171 11.87 16.90 -26.04
N ALA A 172 12.12 15.59 -25.97
CA ALA A 172 12.84 14.86 -27.02
C ALA A 172 12.09 14.85 -28.36
N ILE A 173 10.77 14.61 -28.33
CA ILE A 173 9.92 14.64 -29.52
C ILE A 173 9.86 16.05 -30.11
N VAL A 174 9.65 17.07 -29.27
CA VAL A 174 9.65 18.48 -29.68
C VAL A 174 10.99 18.89 -30.26
N ALA A 175 12.10 18.57 -29.59
CA ALA A 175 13.45 18.87 -30.07
C ALA A 175 13.73 18.21 -31.42
N TYR A 176 13.27 16.97 -31.61
CA TYR A 176 13.37 16.29 -32.89
C TYR A 176 12.55 16.97 -33.99
N LEU A 177 11.30 17.36 -33.72
CA LEU A 177 10.46 18.06 -34.70
C LEU A 177 11.05 19.42 -35.07
N VAL A 178 11.54 20.18 -34.09
CA VAL A 178 12.21 21.47 -34.32
C VAL A 178 13.48 21.29 -35.14
N LYS A 179 14.32 20.29 -34.83
CA LYS A 179 15.57 20.00 -35.55
C LYS A 179 15.33 19.59 -37.00
N ASN A 180 14.23 18.89 -37.28
CA ASN A 180 13.86 18.46 -38.65
C ASN A 180 12.92 19.44 -39.35
N ASN A 181 12.81 20.69 -38.86
CA ASN A 181 12.01 21.76 -39.45
C ASN A 181 10.50 21.44 -39.58
N HIS A 182 9.98 20.53 -38.75
CA HIS A 182 8.57 20.14 -38.67
C HIS A 182 7.83 20.87 -37.54
N GLN A 183 8.02 22.18 -37.42
CA GLN A 183 7.39 22.99 -36.36
C GLN A 183 5.85 23.07 -36.52
N ASP A 184 5.36 22.84 -37.73
CA ASP A 184 3.95 22.73 -38.09
C ASP A 184 3.22 21.63 -37.30
N LYS A 185 3.95 20.60 -36.82
CA LYS A 185 3.38 19.45 -36.10
C LYS A 185 3.40 19.61 -34.57
N LEU A 186 3.93 20.71 -34.04
CA LEU A 186 3.95 20.96 -32.59
C LEU A 186 2.55 21.03 -31.94
N PRO A 187 1.53 21.63 -32.57
CA PRO A 187 0.16 21.62 -32.02
C PRO A 187 -0.40 20.20 -31.86
N LEU A 188 -0.03 19.27 -32.74
CA LEU A 188 -0.46 17.87 -32.70
C LEU A 188 0.10 17.15 -31.47
N ILE A 189 1.38 17.40 -31.13
CA ILE A 189 2.00 16.87 -29.91
C ILE A 189 1.28 17.42 -28.68
N ARG A 190 1.02 18.73 -28.65
CA ARG A 190 0.27 19.35 -27.53
C ARG A 190 -1.12 18.73 -27.34
N GLN A 191 -1.84 18.46 -28.43
CA GLN A 191 -3.13 17.75 -28.37
C GLN A 191 -2.97 16.34 -27.80
N SER A 192 -1.94 15.58 -28.22
CA SER A 192 -1.69 14.23 -27.69
C SER A 192 -1.39 14.23 -26.19
N VAL A 193 -0.67 15.25 -25.69
CA VAL A 193 -0.35 15.40 -24.27
C VAL A 193 -1.62 15.67 -23.46
N TYR A 194 -2.46 16.61 -23.90
CA TYR A 194 -3.74 16.88 -23.21
C TYR A 194 -4.67 15.67 -23.20
N ALA A 195 -4.75 14.95 -24.33
CA ALA A 195 -5.54 13.73 -24.41
C ALA A 195 -5.00 12.63 -23.48
N ALA A 196 -3.68 12.47 -23.39
CA ALA A 196 -3.04 11.51 -22.49
C ALA A 196 -3.31 11.84 -21.03
N LEU A 197 -3.14 13.10 -20.61
CA LEU A 197 -3.43 13.54 -19.24
C LEU A 197 -4.89 13.30 -18.85
N LEU A 198 -5.82 13.62 -19.77
CA LEU A 198 -7.25 13.36 -19.55
C LEU A 198 -7.54 11.86 -19.47
N ALA A 199 -6.93 11.04 -20.32
CA ALA A 199 -7.06 9.59 -20.28
C ALA A 199 -6.51 9.00 -18.95
N SER A 200 -5.41 9.53 -18.43
CA SER A 200 -4.87 9.14 -17.12
C SER A 200 -5.82 9.51 -15.98
N LEU A 201 -6.44 10.69 -16.01
CA LEU A 201 -7.47 11.07 -15.03
C LEU A 201 -8.69 10.14 -15.10
N VAL A 202 -9.17 9.84 -16.31
CA VAL A 202 -10.27 8.87 -16.51
C VAL A 202 -9.89 7.50 -15.95
N THR A 203 -8.65 7.07 -16.17
CA THR A 203 -8.13 5.81 -15.63
C THR A 203 -8.17 5.80 -14.10
N ALA A 204 -7.76 6.89 -13.45
CA ALA A 204 -7.84 7.03 -11.99
C ALA A 204 -9.28 6.92 -11.47
N VAL A 205 -10.23 7.59 -12.13
CA VAL A 205 -11.66 7.53 -11.77
C VAL A 205 -12.23 6.12 -11.95
N ILE A 206 -11.85 5.43 -13.04
CA ILE A 206 -12.29 4.05 -13.29
C ILE A 206 -11.78 3.12 -12.18
N PHE A 207 -10.51 3.24 -11.79
CA PHE A 207 -9.96 2.48 -10.66
C PHE A 207 -10.74 2.80 -9.38
N GLN A 208 -10.89 4.07 -9.00
CA GLN A 208 -11.65 4.45 -7.81
C GLN A 208 -13.06 3.84 -7.79
N TRP A 209 -13.78 3.89 -8.92
CA TRP A 209 -15.13 3.35 -9.04
C TRP A 209 -15.18 1.81 -8.94
N LEU A 210 -14.24 1.11 -9.59
CA LEU A 210 -14.14 -0.36 -9.51
C LEU A 210 -13.91 -0.84 -8.07
N PHE A 211 -13.06 -0.14 -7.32
CA PHE A 211 -12.72 -0.52 -5.95
C PHE A 211 -13.83 -0.17 -4.95
N SER A 212 -14.48 1.00 -5.06
CA SER A 212 -15.61 1.37 -4.17
C SER A 212 -16.81 0.42 -4.25
N ASN A 213 -16.98 -0.28 -5.37
CA ASN A 213 -18.08 -1.23 -5.57
C ASN A 213 -17.71 -2.69 -5.26
N SER A 214 -16.46 -2.99 -4.95
CA SER A 214 -15.95 -4.36 -4.78
C SER A 214 -15.74 -4.70 -3.30
N GLY A 215 -16.82 -4.78 -2.51
CA GLY A 215 -16.74 -4.93 -1.04
C GLY A 215 -16.02 -6.20 -0.56
N ALA A 216 -16.42 -7.39 -1.00
CA ALA A 216 -15.87 -8.66 -0.51
C ALA A 216 -14.57 -9.11 -1.21
N SER A 217 -14.06 -8.34 -2.18
CA SER A 217 -12.89 -8.69 -2.98
C SER A 217 -11.89 -7.53 -3.10
N ARG A 218 -11.98 -6.54 -2.21
CA ARG A 218 -11.14 -5.34 -2.22
C ARG A 218 -9.66 -5.70 -2.02
N GLU A 219 -9.37 -6.47 -0.98
CA GLU A 219 -8.02 -6.96 -0.63
C GLU A 219 -7.41 -7.76 -1.80
N LEU A 220 -8.19 -8.65 -2.42
CA LEU A 220 -7.73 -9.40 -3.60
C LEU A 220 -7.41 -8.48 -4.77
N LEU A 221 -8.29 -7.52 -5.06
CA LEU A 221 -8.12 -6.57 -6.16
C LEU A 221 -6.87 -5.69 -5.92
N GLU A 222 -6.67 -5.25 -4.68
CA GLU A 222 -5.54 -4.46 -4.25
C GLU A 222 -4.23 -5.24 -4.38
N GLY A 223 -4.17 -6.48 -3.87
CA GLY A 223 -3.04 -7.38 -4.02
C GLY A 223 -2.70 -7.67 -5.49
N PHE A 224 -3.70 -8.00 -6.32
CA PHE A 224 -3.46 -8.24 -7.76
C PHE A 224 -2.96 -6.99 -8.49
N THR A 225 -3.52 -5.81 -8.21
CA THR A 225 -3.06 -4.57 -8.84
C THR A 225 -1.64 -4.21 -8.43
N MET A 226 -1.26 -4.42 -7.16
CA MET A 226 0.12 -4.25 -6.70
C MET A 226 1.08 -5.23 -7.38
N LEU A 227 0.70 -6.51 -7.54
CA LEU A 227 1.55 -7.48 -8.24
C LEU A 227 1.74 -7.14 -9.73
N ILE A 228 0.70 -6.64 -10.39
CA ILE A 228 0.82 -6.12 -11.77
C ILE A 228 1.78 -4.92 -11.79
N ALA A 229 1.68 -4.03 -10.81
CA ALA A 229 2.58 -2.89 -10.67
C ALA A 229 4.04 -3.33 -10.46
N VAL A 230 4.31 -4.40 -9.70
CA VAL A 230 5.66 -4.96 -9.50
C VAL A 230 6.29 -5.40 -10.83
N VAL A 231 5.54 -6.10 -11.68
CA VAL A 231 6.04 -6.55 -13.00
C VAL A 231 6.36 -5.36 -13.90
N MET A 232 5.46 -4.36 -13.93
CA MET A 232 5.64 -3.12 -14.68
C MET A 232 6.87 -2.34 -14.20
N LEU A 233 6.97 -2.13 -12.89
CA LEU A 233 8.08 -1.45 -12.22
C LEU A 233 9.43 -2.11 -12.48
N PHE A 234 9.50 -3.43 -12.33
CA PHE A 234 10.72 -4.17 -12.56
C PHE A 234 11.16 -4.07 -14.02
N SER A 235 10.22 -4.23 -14.95
CA SER A 235 10.47 -4.10 -16.40
C SER A 235 10.98 -2.70 -16.76
N MET A 236 10.36 -1.65 -16.22
CA MET A 236 10.72 -0.26 -16.51
C MET A 236 12.03 0.16 -15.82
N SER A 237 12.24 -0.26 -14.58
CA SER A 237 13.51 -0.08 -13.86
C SER A 237 14.68 -0.68 -14.66
N TYR A 238 14.52 -1.94 -15.10
CA TYR A 238 15.50 -2.61 -15.94
C TYR A 238 15.71 -1.86 -17.26
N TRP A 239 14.64 -1.38 -17.90
CA TRP A 239 14.73 -0.62 -19.14
C TRP A 239 15.52 0.69 -18.97
N LEU A 240 15.25 1.47 -17.92
CA LEU A 240 15.96 2.71 -17.60
C LEU A 240 17.44 2.44 -17.30
N LEU A 241 17.72 1.45 -16.45
CA LEU A 241 19.09 1.08 -16.05
C LEU A 241 19.89 0.49 -17.22
N SER A 242 19.26 -0.29 -18.08
CA SER A 242 19.88 -0.86 -19.30
C SER A 242 20.18 0.19 -20.37
N LYS A 243 19.57 1.38 -20.32
CA LYS A 243 19.72 2.46 -21.31
C LYS A 243 20.56 3.65 -20.83
N VAL A 244 21.22 3.54 -19.67
CA VAL A 244 22.09 4.57 -19.08
C VAL A 244 23.25 5.01 -20.00
N GLU A 245 23.57 4.25 -21.04
CA GLU A 245 24.47 4.68 -22.11
C GLU A 245 23.78 5.58 -23.15
N ALA A 246 23.95 6.88 -23.00
CA ALA A 246 23.42 7.95 -23.87
C ALA A 246 23.64 7.77 -25.39
N LYS A 247 24.58 6.92 -25.83
CA LYS A 247 24.81 6.59 -27.25
C LYS A 247 23.68 5.76 -27.87
N HIS A 248 23.03 4.88 -27.10
CA HIS A 248 21.98 3.98 -27.61
C HIS A 248 20.62 4.68 -27.77
N TRP A 249 20.34 5.71 -26.96
CA TRP A 249 19.10 6.50 -27.05
C TRP A 249 19.01 7.30 -28.36
N LYS A 250 20.11 7.95 -28.74
CA LYS A 250 20.22 8.72 -29.98
C LYS A 250 20.07 7.84 -31.24
N ALA A 251 20.70 6.66 -31.25
CA ALA A 251 20.60 5.70 -32.33
C ALA A 251 19.21 5.03 -32.42
N TYR A 252 18.57 4.75 -31.28
CA TYR A 252 17.21 4.20 -31.23
C TYR A 252 16.16 5.21 -31.73
N LEU A 253 16.30 6.49 -31.35
CA LEU A 253 15.47 7.58 -31.86
C LEU A 253 15.70 7.81 -33.37
N GLU A 254 16.94 7.84 -33.86
CA GLU A 254 17.20 7.99 -35.30
C GLU A 254 16.65 6.80 -36.11
N GLY A 255 16.71 5.57 -35.58
CA GLY A 255 16.22 4.36 -36.24
C GLY A 255 14.68 4.22 -36.29
N LYS A 256 13.96 4.47 -35.19
CA LYS A 256 12.49 4.34 -35.17
C LYS A 256 11.75 5.53 -35.79
N LEU A 257 12.37 6.71 -35.77
CA LEU A 257 11.73 7.95 -36.22
C LEU A 257 11.94 8.17 -37.73
N SER A 258 13.06 7.72 -38.31
CA SER A 258 13.27 7.70 -39.76
C SER A 258 12.27 6.77 -40.49
N HIS A 259 11.95 5.62 -39.91
CA HIS A 259 11.00 4.67 -40.49
C HIS A 259 9.53 5.11 -40.38
N SER A 260 9.15 5.77 -39.27
CA SER A 260 7.79 6.29 -39.07
C SER A 260 7.50 7.57 -39.84
N LEU A 261 8.52 8.42 -40.09
CA LEU A 261 8.36 9.63 -40.92
C LEU A 261 8.28 9.33 -42.41
N SER A 262 8.90 8.25 -42.89
CA SER A 262 8.81 7.83 -44.29
C SER A 262 7.39 7.53 -44.77
N LYS A 263 6.43 7.29 -43.86
CA LYS A 263 5.02 7.00 -44.19
C LYS A 263 4.05 8.16 -43.96
N GLY A 264 4.50 9.35 -43.53
CA GLY A 264 3.62 10.53 -43.42
C GLY A 264 2.47 10.40 -42.40
N SER A 265 2.47 9.41 -41.51
CA SER A 265 1.35 9.20 -40.58
C SER A 265 1.43 10.17 -39.40
N MET A 266 0.76 11.33 -39.51
CA MET A 266 0.45 12.22 -38.37
C MET A 266 -0.15 11.44 -37.20
N VAL A 267 -0.96 10.42 -37.49
CA VAL A 267 -1.56 9.52 -36.50
C VAL A 267 -0.49 8.73 -35.73
N GLY A 268 0.56 8.23 -36.40
CA GLY A 268 1.65 7.50 -35.74
C GLY A 268 2.45 8.38 -34.77
N LEU A 269 2.72 9.64 -35.16
CA LEU A 269 3.40 10.60 -34.30
C LEU A 269 2.53 11.00 -33.10
N TRP A 270 1.24 11.24 -33.33
CA TRP A 270 0.28 11.53 -32.27
C TRP A 270 0.15 10.36 -31.29
N ALA A 271 -0.04 9.14 -31.80
CA ALA A 271 -0.19 7.93 -30.99
C ALA A 271 1.08 7.61 -30.20
N THR A 272 2.26 7.81 -30.78
CA THR A 272 3.54 7.59 -30.07
C THR A 272 3.68 8.55 -28.89
N SER A 273 3.39 9.83 -29.09
CA SER A 273 3.44 10.84 -28.02
C SER A 273 2.35 10.58 -26.97
N PHE A 274 1.12 10.28 -27.40
CA PHE A 274 0.00 9.94 -26.52
C PHE A 274 0.34 8.72 -25.65
N LEU A 275 0.74 7.60 -26.24
CA LEU A 275 1.00 6.36 -25.51
C LEU A 275 2.17 6.51 -24.54
N ALA A 276 3.20 7.26 -24.93
CA ALA A 276 4.32 7.51 -24.04
C ALA A 276 3.89 8.33 -22.81
N VAL A 277 3.16 9.44 -22.99
CA VAL A 277 2.69 10.26 -21.86
C VAL A 277 1.61 9.55 -21.05
N TYR A 278 0.69 8.84 -21.70
CA TYR A 278 -0.36 8.07 -21.02
C TYR A 278 0.23 6.99 -20.14
N ARG A 279 1.30 6.33 -20.60
CA ARG A 279 2.01 5.33 -19.80
C ARG A 279 2.54 5.94 -18.49
N GLU A 280 3.30 7.04 -18.56
CA GLU A 280 3.81 7.71 -17.35
C GLU A 280 2.67 8.16 -16.44
N GLY A 281 1.57 8.64 -17.02
CA GLY A 281 0.36 9.02 -16.27
C GLY A 281 -0.37 7.83 -15.63
N ALA A 282 -0.46 6.69 -16.30
CA ALA A 282 -1.05 5.47 -15.77
C ALA A 282 -0.19 4.86 -14.64
N GLU A 283 1.13 4.87 -14.80
CA GLU A 283 2.07 4.49 -13.75
C GLU A 283 1.91 5.43 -12.53
N THR A 284 1.84 6.75 -12.75
CA THR A 284 1.55 7.73 -11.67
C THR A 284 0.26 7.38 -10.93
N VAL A 285 -0.83 7.09 -11.65
CA VAL A 285 -2.11 6.72 -11.03
C VAL A 285 -1.99 5.47 -10.17
N LEU A 286 -1.29 4.44 -10.64
CA LEU A 286 -1.07 3.21 -9.87
C LEU A 286 -0.23 3.44 -8.61
N PHE A 287 0.82 4.26 -8.68
CA PHE A 287 1.62 4.61 -7.49
C PHE A 287 0.84 5.40 -6.47
N TYR A 288 0.08 6.39 -6.93
CA TYR A 288 -0.78 7.17 -6.04
C TYR A 288 -1.88 6.31 -5.44
N PHE A 289 -2.42 5.35 -6.20
CA PHE A 289 -3.40 4.40 -5.69
C PHE A 289 -2.82 3.54 -4.55
N ALA A 290 -1.65 2.93 -4.78
CA ALA A 290 -0.96 2.16 -3.75
C ALA A 290 -0.58 3.02 -2.52
N LEU A 291 -0.14 4.27 -2.74
CA LEU A 291 0.19 5.20 -1.66
C LEU A 291 -1.06 5.65 -0.87
N MET A 292 -2.21 5.73 -1.52
CA MET A 292 -3.48 6.07 -0.87
C MET A 292 -4.05 4.89 -0.07
N GLY A 293 -3.76 3.65 -0.47
CA GLY A 293 -4.06 2.44 0.32
C GLY A 293 -3.29 2.39 1.64
N ASP A 294 -2.05 2.91 1.66
CA ASP A 294 -1.23 3.04 2.86
C ASP A 294 -1.73 4.10 3.87
N SER A 295 -2.75 4.90 3.56
CA SER A 295 -3.24 5.95 4.45
C SER A 295 -4.76 6.06 4.44
N THR A 296 -5.43 5.73 5.54
CA THR A 296 -6.89 5.88 5.69
C THR A 296 -7.30 7.16 6.43
N ASP A 297 -6.34 7.87 7.02
CA ASP A 297 -6.58 9.10 7.76
C ASP A 297 -6.65 10.34 6.84
N MET A 298 -7.55 11.26 7.18
CA MET A 298 -7.69 12.56 6.52
C MET A 298 -6.35 13.33 6.48
N SER A 299 -5.52 13.20 7.52
CA SER A 299 -4.20 13.84 7.61
C SER A 299 -3.18 13.24 6.62
N GLY A 300 -3.25 11.92 6.38
CA GLY A 300 -2.43 11.20 5.40
C GLY A 300 -2.80 11.61 3.98
N HIS A 301 -4.09 11.61 3.66
CA HIS A 301 -4.59 12.08 2.36
C HIS A 301 -4.22 13.55 2.08
N LEU A 302 -4.28 14.42 3.09
CA LEU A 302 -3.86 15.82 2.96
C LEU A 302 -2.36 15.93 2.68
N SER A 303 -1.55 15.09 3.31
CA SER A 303 -0.09 15.03 3.11
C SER A 303 0.27 14.55 1.71
N ILE A 304 -0.45 13.55 1.20
CA ILE A 304 -0.30 13.06 -0.18
C ILE A 304 -0.68 14.16 -1.17
N LEU A 305 -1.80 14.86 -0.97
CA LEU A 305 -2.21 15.98 -1.81
C LEU A 305 -1.20 17.13 -1.78
N ALA A 306 -0.66 17.46 -0.61
CA ALA A 306 0.38 18.49 -0.46
C ALA A 306 1.64 18.10 -1.24
N GLY A 307 2.11 16.86 -1.12
CA GLY A 307 3.24 16.34 -1.90
C GLY A 307 3.01 16.44 -3.41
N PHE A 308 1.80 16.08 -3.87
CA PHE A 308 1.41 16.16 -5.28
C PHE A 308 1.46 17.61 -5.80
N LEU A 309 0.88 18.56 -5.06
CA LEU A 309 0.83 19.97 -5.46
C LEU A 309 2.23 20.60 -5.48
N ILE A 310 3.05 20.34 -4.45
CA ILE A 310 4.44 20.82 -4.41
C ILE A 310 5.22 20.23 -5.59
N GLY A 311 5.04 18.95 -5.89
CA GLY A 311 5.67 18.30 -7.03
C GLY A 311 5.25 18.88 -8.37
N CYS A 312 3.96 19.21 -8.56
CA CYS A 312 3.47 19.92 -9.75
C CYS A 312 4.16 21.29 -9.94
N VAL A 313 4.38 22.03 -8.85
CA VAL A 313 5.13 23.30 -8.90
C VAL A 313 6.59 23.06 -9.32
N ILE A 314 7.25 22.04 -8.78
CA ILE A 314 8.62 21.66 -9.17
C ILE A 314 8.68 21.29 -10.66
N LEU A 315 7.72 20.52 -11.17
CA LEU A 315 7.64 20.17 -12.60
C LEU A 315 7.44 21.39 -13.49
N LEU A 316 6.63 22.35 -13.06
CA LEU A 316 6.42 23.61 -13.78
C LEU A 316 7.71 24.44 -13.84
N ILE A 317 8.46 24.49 -12.74
CA ILE A 317 9.82 25.09 -12.72
C ILE A 317 10.75 24.34 -13.68
N ALA A 318 10.76 23.01 -13.63
CA ALA A 318 11.59 22.18 -14.49
C ALA A 318 11.26 22.38 -15.98
N TYR A 319 9.98 22.50 -16.33
CA TYR A 319 9.53 22.85 -17.67
C TYR A 319 10.09 24.20 -18.14
N PHE A 320 9.99 25.25 -17.31
CA PHE A 320 10.52 26.56 -17.67
C PHE A 320 12.04 26.55 -17.80
N VAL A 321 12.75 25.85 -16.92
CA VAL A 321 14.20 25.66 -17.01
C VAL A 321 14.56 24.95 -18.32
N MET A 322 13.89 23.85 -18.67
CA MET A 322 14.16 23.14 -19.92
C MET A 322 13.78 23.95 -21.17
N ARG A 323 12.74 24.78 -21.08
CA ARG A 323 12.28 25.62 -22.18
C ARG A 323 13.24 26.77 -22.48
N TYR A 324 13.78 27.41 -21.45
CA TYR A 324 14.55 28.65 -21.56
C TYR A 324 16.06 28.49 -21.32
N SER A 325 16.51 27.31 -20.93
CA SER A 325 17.92 27.07 -20.56
C SER A 325 18.53 25.95 -21.40
N VAL A 326 19.76 26.16 -21.90
CA VAL A 326 20.58 25.14 -22.63
C VAL A 326 21.26 24.19 -21.61
N VAL A 327 20.58 23.91 -20.49
CA VAL A 327 21.17 23.17 -19.38
C VAL A 327 21.18 21.69 -19.74
N LYS A 328 22.38 21.13 -19.81
CA LYS A 328 22.59 19.69 -19.94
C LYS A 328 22.23 19.03 -18.61
N LEU A 329 20.96 18.64 -18.45
CA LEU A 329 20.52 17.82 -17.33
C LEU A 329 21.43 16.58 -17.25
N PRO A 330 22.04 16.27 -16.09
CA PRO A 330 22.85 15.08 -15.93
C PRO A 330 21.93 13.85 -15.94
N LEU A 331 21.60 13.37 -17.14
CA LEU A 331 20.66 12.26 -17.37
C LEU A 331 21.13 10.96 -16.70
N LYS A 332 22.44 10.75 -16.59
CA LYS A 332 23.02 9.51 -16.04
C LYS A 332 22.70 9.31 -14.55
N PRO A 333 23.04 10.24 -13.63
CA PRO A 333 22.65 10.10 -12.22
C PRO A 333 21.14 10.14 -12.02
N PHE A 334 20.40 10.90 -12.84
CA PHE A 334 18.94 10.90 -12.80
C PHE A 334 18.37 9.50 -13.08
N PHE A 335 18.72 8.88 -14.22
CA PHE A 335 18.24 7.53 -14.57
C PHE A 335 18.74 6.44 -13.62
N MET A 336 19.93 6.57 -13.03
CA MET A 336 20.38 5.63 -12.00
C MET A 336 19.57 5.77 -10.72
N PHE A 337 19.30 7.00 -10.27
CA PHE A 337 18.49 7.25 -9.09
C PHE A 337 17.04 6.78 -9.30
N THR A 338 16.40 7.18 -10.41
CA THR A 338 15.01 6.82 -10.68
C THR A 338 14.84 5.32 -10.94
N GLY A 339 15.76 4.71 -11.70
CA GLY A 339 15.75 3.26 -11.92
C GLY A 339 15.94 2.46 -10.63
N SER A 340 16.84 2.89 -9.74
CA SER A 340 17.05 2.25 -8.43
C SER A 340 15.85 2.45 -7.51
N PHE A 341 15.23 3.63 -7.53
CA PHE A 341 14.02 3.93 -6.78
C PHE A 341 12.84 3.09 -7.24
N MET A 342 12.61 2.95 -8.55
CA MET A 342 11.60 2.03 -9.09
C MET A 342 11.81 0.59 -8.61
N TYR A 343 13.06 0.14 -8.61
CA TYR A 343 13.38 -1.19 -8.16
C TYR A 343 13.05 -1.38 -6.67
N LEU A 344 13.39 -0.39 -5.83
CA LEU A 344 13.01 -0.38 -4.42
C LEU A 344 11.49 -0.43 -4.26
N MET A 345 10.73 0.38 -5.00
CA MET A 345 9.26 0.35 -4.96
C MET A 345 8.69 -1.00 -5.39
N ALA A 346 9.26 -1.62 -6.43
CA ALA A 346 8.87 -2.98 -6.85
C ALA A 346 9.08 -3.98 -5.73
N PHE A 347 10.20 -3.86 -5.00
CA PHE A 347 10.50 -4.70 -3.85
C PHE A 347 9.48 -4.51 -2.71
N VAL A 348 9.15 -3.26 -2.38
CA VAL A 348 8.15 -2.95 -1.34
C VAL A 348 6.77 -3.48 -1.72
N PHE A 349 6.31 -3.19 -2.95
CA PHE A 349 5.00 -3.61 -3.44
C PHE A 349 4.88 -5.13 -3.62
N ALA A 350 5.98 -5.84 -3.87
CA ALA A 350 5.96 -7.29 -3.94
C ALA A 350 5.56 -7.92 -2.59
N GLY A 351 6.07 -7.38 -1.48
CA GLY A 351 5.72 -7.86 -0.16
C GLY A 351 4.31 -7.44 0.27
N LYS A 352 3.95 -6.16 0.07
CA LYS A 352 2.60 -5.64 0.38
C LYS A 352 1.51 -6.30 -0.46
N GLY A 353 1.73 -6.41 -1.77
CA GLY A 353 0.76 -7.02 -2.67
C GLY A 353 0.46 -8.49 -2.34
N VAL A 354 1.44 -9.26 -1.87
CA VAL A 354 1.18 -10.63 -1.38
C VAL A 354 0.52 -10.64 -0.02
N LEU A 355 0.85 -9.69 0.87
CA LEU A 355 0.16 -9.56 2.16
C LEU A 355 -1.35 -9.36 1.96
N GLU A 356 -1.76 -8.47 1.06
CA GLU A 356 -3.16 -8.25 0.71
C GLU A 356 -3.85 -9.52 0.18
N LEU A 357 -3.12 -10.38 -0.55
CA LEU A 357 -3.65 -11.67 -1.00
C LEU A 357 -3.81 -12.68 0.15
N ILE A 358 -2.94 -12.62 1.16
CA ILE A 358 -3.08 -13.40 2.40
C ILE A 358 -4.30 -12.92 3.18
N GLU A 359 -4.47 -11.61 3.33
CA GLU A 359 -5.62 -10.99 4.01
C GLU A 359 -6.94 -11.31 3.29
N GLY A 360 -6.92 -11.26 1.96
CA GLY A 360 -7.99 -11.74 1.08
C GLY A 360 -8.27 -13.25 1.11
N LYS A 361 -7.63 -13.99 2.02
CA LYS A 361 -7.78 -15.44 2.25
C LYS A 361 -7.48 -16.29 1.00
N LEU A 362 -6.66 -15.78 0.08
CA LEU A 362 -6.22 -16.54 -1.09
C LEU A 362 -5.12 -17.55 -0.73
N PHE A 363 -4.29 -17.20 0.25
CA PHE A 363 -3.18 -18.01 0.75
C PHE A 363 -3.24 -18.13 2.28
N GLU A 364 -2.83 -19.27 2.81
CA GLU A 364 -2.59 -19.44 4.24
C GLU A 364 -1.14 -18.99 4.56
N PRO A 365 -0.94 -18.08 5.52
CA PRO A 365 0.39 -17.54 5.81
C PRO A 365 1.27 -18.56 6.55
N THR A 366 2.50 -18.76 6.07
CA THR A 366 3.50 -19.57 6.77
C THR A 366 4.47 -18.67 7.53
N LEU A 367 4.33 -18.60 8.85
CA LEU A 367 5.14 -17.72 9.70
C LEU A 367 6.59 -18.23 9.86
N ILE A 368 7.56 -17.35 9.65
CA ILE A 368 8.99 -17.61 9.90
C ILE A 368 9.36 -17.02 11.26
N SER A 369 9.62 -17.89 12.24
CA SER A 369 10.02 -17.47 13.57
C SER A 369 11.37 -16.74 13.57
N GLY A 370 11.42 -15.53 14.13
CA GLY A 370 12.64 -14.74 14.27
C GLY A 370 12.93 -13.74 13.13
N MET A 371 12.02 -13.60 12.16
CA MET A 371 12.16 -12.62 11.09
C MET A 371 11.58 -11.24 11.49
N PRO A 372 12.32 -10.13 11.32
CA PRO A 372 11.79 -8.81 11.64
C PRO A 372 10.73 -8.36 10.64
N GLU A 373 9.65 -7.77 11.14
CA GLU A 373 8.67 -7.06 10.31
C GLU A 373 9.14 -5.62 10.07
N ILE A 374 9.22 -5.22 8.80
CA ILE A 374 9.56 -3.87 8.38
C ILE A 374 8.52 -3.41 7.36
N SER A 375 7.38 -2.95 7.85
CA SER A 375 6.17 -2.67 7.05
C SER A 375 6.40 -1.60 5.97
N TRP A 376 7.24 -0.59 6.23
CA TRP A 376 7.59 0.43 5.22
C TRP A 376 8.45 -0.11 4.07
N LEU A 377 9.16 -1.20 4.29
CA LEU A 377 9.97 -1.91 3.29
C LEU A 377 9.18 -3.08 2.66
N GLY A 378 7.93 -3.28 3.07
CA GLY A 378 7.09 -4.41 2.67
C GLY A 378 7.63 -5.76 3.16
N ILE A 379 8.49 -5.79 4.19
CA ILE A 379 9.06 -7.04 4.70
C ILE A 379 8.15 -7.55 5.81
N TYR A 380 7.52 -8.70 5.58
CA TYR A 380 6.64 -9.35 6.54
C TYR A 380 7.19 -10.75 6.88
N PRO A 381 6.93 -11.28 8.09
CA PRO A 381 7.48 -12.55 8.55
C PRO A 381 6.76 -13.78 7.95
N TYR A 382 6.37 -13.72 6.67
CA TYR A 382 5.66 -14.78 5.94
C TYR A 382 6.50 -15.27 4.77
N VAL A 383 6.57 -16.60 4.57
CA VAL A 383 7.31 -17.18 3.45
C VAL A 383 6.79 -16.64 2.11
N GLU A 384 5.48 -16.54 1.98
CA GLU A 384 4.77 -16.16 0.76
C GLU A 384 5.11 -14.73 0.32
N THR A 385 5.20 -13.78 1.26
CA THR A 385 5.53 -12.38 0.96
C THR A 385 7.00 -12.18 0.60
N LEU A 386 7.89 -13.02 1.15
CA LEU A 386 9.33 -12.92 0.95
C LEU A 386 9.81 -13.56 -0.34
N ILE A 387 9.15 -14.62 -0.83
CA ILE A 387 9.49 -15.28 -2.10
C ILE A 387 9.65 -14.28 -3.27
N PRO A 388 8.65 -13.44 -3.59
CA PRO A 388 8.78 -12.51 -4.71
C PRO A 388 9.87 -11.44 -4.46
N GLN A 389 10.07 -11.02 -3.21
CA GLN A 389 11.15 -10.11 -2.82
C GLN A 389 12.54 -10.72 -3.04
N VAL A 390 12.73 -11.99 -2.67
CA VAL A 390 13.98 -12.72 -2.93
C VAL A 390 14.21 -12.91 -4.43
N ILE A 391 13.17 -13.25 -5.20
CA ILE A 391 13.26 -13.36 -6.66
C ILE A 391 13.73 -12.03 -7.28
N LEU A 392 13.16 -10.91 -6.86
CA LEU A 392 13.59 -9.59 -7.29
C LEU A 392 15.07 -9.39 -6.96
N LEU A 393 15.49 -9.61 -5.70
CA LEU A 393 16.90 -9.42 -5.27
C LEU A 393 17.88 -10.23 -6.13
N VAL A 394 17.55 -11.50 -6.42
CA VAL A 394 18.36 -12.34 -7.31
C VAL A 394 18.42 -11.74 -8.72
N ALA A 395 17.29 -11.27 -9.25
CA ALA A 395 17.22 -10.63 -10.56
C ALA A 395 18.06 -9.33 -10.61
N ALA A 396 18.09 -8.52 -9.55
CA ALA A 396 18.96 -7.35 -9.46
C ALA A 396 20.44 -7.72 -9.46
N VAL A 397 20.85 -8.74 -8.71
CA VAL A 397 22.24 -9.21 -8.69
C VAL A 397 22.67 -9.67 -10.10
N ILE A 398 21.79 -10.40 -10.80
CA ILE A 398 22.02 -10.80 -12.20
C ILE A 398 22.14 -9.57 -13.10
N ALA A 399 21.22 -8.62 -13.00
CA ALA A 399 21.24 -7.40 -13.81
C ALA A 399 22.54 -6.60 -13.62
N LEU A 400 22.97 -6.40 -12.37
CA LEU A 400 24.24 -5.73 -12.05
C LEU A 400 25.46 -6.49 -12.61
N TRP A 401 25.44 -7.82 -12.54
CA TRP A 401 26.51 -8.65 -13.08
C TRP A 401 26.60 -8.57 -14.61
N VAL A 402 25.46 -8.58 -15.32
CA VAL A 402 25.39 -8.40 -16.77
C VAL A 402 25.88 -7.01 -17.17
N MET A 403 25.46 -5.95 -16.46
CA MET A 403 25.90 -4.57 -16.72
C MET A 403 27.42 -4.39 -16.51
N LYS A 404 28.00 -5.05 -15.50
CA LYS A 404 29.45 -5.03 -15.24
C LYS A 404 30.27 -5.78 -16.30
N ARG A 405 29.70 -6.84 -16.89
CA ARG A 405 30.34 -7.57 -18.01
C ARG A 405 30.25 -6.80 -19.33
N GLY A 406 29.12 -6.18 -19.64
CA GLY A 406 28.95 -5.38 -20.87
C GLY A 406 29.87 -4.15 -20.95
N SER A 407 30.16 -3.54 -19.80
CA SER A 407 31.11 -2.42 -19.71
C SER A 407 32.59 -2.83 -19.88
N SER A 408 32.92 -4.11 -19.64
CA SER A 408 34.29 -4.64 -19.80
C SER A 408 34.64 -4.91 -21.27
N THR A 409 33.66 -5.26 -22.10
CA THR A 409 33.88 -5.57 -23.53
C THR A 409 34.17 -4.31 -24.35
N THR A 410 33.58 -3.17 -23.99
CA THR A 410 33.79 -1.88 -24.68
C THR A 410 35.15 -1.26 -24.37
N ALA A 411 35.72 -1.53 -23.19
CA ALA A 411 37.06 -1.06 -22.82
C ALA A 411 38.17 -1.74 -23.64
N ASN A 412 37.98 -3.02 -24.02
CA ASN A 412 38.96 -3.78 -24.81
C ASN A 412 38.92 -3.50 -26.32
N GLN A 413 37.85 -2.86 -26.84
CA GLN A 413 37.77 -2.45 -28.25
C GLN A 413 38.26 -1.01 -28.50
N ALA A 414 38.56 -0.24 -27.46
CA ALA A 414 39.14 1.10 -27.57
C ALA A 414 40.69 1.10 -27.55
N GLN A 415 41.31 -0.08 -27.49
CA GLN A 415 42.78 -0.27 -27.48
C GLN A 415 43.31 -1.07 -28.68
N VAL A 416 42.50 -1.28 -29.73
CA VAL A 416 42.94 -1.93 -30.98
C VAL A 416 42.78 -0.99 -32.16
#